data_AF-A0A917WNP4-F1
#
_entry.id   AF-A0A917WNP4-F1
#
_cell.length_a   1.000
_cell.length_b   1.000
_cell.length_c   1.000
_cell.angle_alpha   90.00
_cell.angle_beta   90.00
_cell.angle_gamma   90.00
#
_symmetry.space_group_name_H-M   'P 1'
#
loop_
_entity.id
_entity.type
_entity.pdbx_description
1 polymer ?
#
loop_
_entity_poly.entity_id
_entity_poly.type
_entity_poly.pdbx_seq_one_letter_code
_entity_poly.pdbx_strand_id
1 'polypeptide(L)'
;MPAAPGASAAALRRGGGRRLRRPWHGAVAGPARSAVNPPVGGHPPGAPVPRGGVRLGVDVGTVRVGAALSDPHGILATPAGVLARDQRAGTDLQQLADLVADNEVVEVIVGLPRTLQGTEGPAAQAARAYARLLAERIHPVPVVFVDERMTTAIAHRALAERGVRSRARRTVVDQHAAVTILQTRLEELRRAGSGPESGGRG
;
A
#
# COMPACT_ATOMS: atom_id res chain seq x y z
N MET A 1 -14.96 -45.19 40.58
CA MET A 1 -16.13 -45.20 39.68
C MET A 1 -16.82 -43.83 39.77
N PRO A 2 -17.29 -43.26 38.65
CA PRO A 2 -16.72 -42.02 38.09
C PRO A 2 -17.76 -40.91 37.81
N ALA A 3 -17.30 -39.69 37.51
CA ALA A 3 -17.81 -38.86 36.40
C ALA A 3 -16.87 -37.65 36.13
N ALA A 4 -16.71 -37.36 34.86
CA ALA A 4 -15.72 -36.52 34.18
C ALA A 4 -16.13 -35.02 34.09
N PRO A 5 -15.24 -34.12 33.61
CA PRO A 5 -15.53 -32.70 33.38
C PRO A 5 -16.39 -32.45 32.13
N GLY A 6 -17.28 -31.46 32.21
CA GLY A 6 -18.08 -30.98 31.07
C GLY A 6 -17.37 -29.84 30.33
N ALA A 7 -16.73 -30.19 29.21
CA ALA A 7 -16.41 -29.27 28.13
C ALA A 7 -17.38 -29.53 26.96
N SER A 8 -17.97 -28.49 26.39
CA SER A 8 -18.60 -28.50 25.05
C SER A 8 -18.76 -27.03 24.60
N ALA A 9 -17.95 -26.54 23.67
CA ALA A 9 -18.02 -26.69 22.21
C ALA A 9 -19.08 -25.80 21.55
N ALA A 10 -18.60 -24.81 20.79
CA ALA A 10 -19.28 -24.32 19.59
C ALA A 10 -18.20 -23.97 18.55
N ALA A 11 -17.77 -25.02 17.86
CA ALA A 11 -17.07 -24.92 16.59
C ALA A 11 -18.09 -24.53 15.51
N LEU A 12 -17.85 -23.43 14.80
CA LEU A 12 -18.43 -23.20 13.49
C LEU A 12 -17.29 -23.13 12.47
N ARG A 13 -17.04 -24.29 11.87
CA ARG A 13 -16.30 -24.43 10.62
C ARG A 13 -17.26 -24.17 9.45
N ARG A 14 -16.64 -23.71 8.36
CA ARG A 14 -16.99 -23.87 6.92
C ARG A 14 -17.65 -22.66 6.26
N GLY A 15 -16.79 -21.88 5.61
CA GLY A 15 -17.07 -21.15 4.38
C GLY A 15 -15.91 -21.35 3.40
N GLY A 16 -15.67 -22.60 3.00
CA GLY A 16 -14.62 -22.97 2.06
C GLY A 16 -15.03 -22.61 0.63
N GLY A 17 -14.66 -21.41 0.18
CA GLY A 17 -14.61 -21.06 -1.23
C GLY A 17 -13.19 -21.21 -1.75
N ARG A 18 -12.79 -22.45 -2.09
CA ARG A 18 -11.59 -22.67 -2.91
C ARG A 18 -11.86 -22.06 -4.29
N ARG A 19 -11.48 -20.80 -4.51
CA ARG A 19 -11.36 -20.29 -5.87
C ARG A 19 -10.22 -21.06 -6.52
N LEU A 20 -10.59 -21.81 -7.55
CA LEU A 20 -9.69 -22.57 -8.39
C LEU A 20 -8.61 -21.62 -8.90
N ARG A 21 -7.37 -21.89 -8.48
CA ARG A 21 -6.17 -21.30 -9.06
C ARG A 21 -6.21 -21.61 -10.56
N ARG A 22 -6.44 -20.59 -11.39
CA ARG A 22 -6.18 -20.73 -12.83
C ARG A 22 -4.68 -20.55 -13.01
N PRO A 23 -3.95 -21.56 -13.54
CA PRO A 23 -2.58 -21.33 -13.95
C PRO A 23 -2.57 -20.27 -15.05
N TRP A 24 -1.70 -19.29 -14.90
CA TRP A 24 -1.39 -18.32 -15.95
C TRP A 24 -0.74 -19.10 -17.10
N HIS A 25 -1.46 -19.30 -18.20
CA HIS A 25 -0.87 -19.79 -19.45
C HIS A 25 -0.38 -18.59 -20.25
N GLY A 26 0.94 -18.43 -20.36
CA GLY A 26 1.53 -17.49 -21.31
C GLY A 26 2.72 -16.65 -20.82
N ALA A 27 3.63 -17.19 -20.02
CA ALA A 27 4.96 -16.60 -19.89
C ALA A 27 5.87 -17.17 -21.00
N VAL A 28 5.84 -16.54 -22.19
CA VAL A 28 6.95 -16.67 -23.13
C VAL A 28 8.19 -16.05 -22.46
N ALA A 29 9.20 -16.87 -22.20
CA ALA A 29 10.47 -16.43 -21.65
C ALA A 29 11.16 -15.52 -22.67
N GLY A 30 11.02 -14.20 -22.51
CA GLY A 30 11.83 -13.21 -23.20
C GLY A 30 13.26 -13.20 -22.62
N PRO A 31 14.27 -12.79 -23.40
CA PRO A 31 15.66 -12.81 -22.94
C PRO A 31 15.81 -11.94 -21.69
N ALA A 32 16.65 -12.41 -20.75
CA ALA A 32 16.98 -11.72 -19.51
C ALA A 32 17.33 -10.25 -19.78
N ARG A 33 16.37 -9.37 -19.49
CA ARG A 33 16.53 -7.93 -19.67
C ARG A 33 17.35 -7.44 -18.49
N SER A 34 18.45 -6.76 -18.78
CA SER A 34 19.35 -6.09 -17.83
C SER A 34 18.61 -5.55 -16.62
N ALA A 35 19.14 -5.79 -15.42
CA ALA A 35 18.59 -5.35 -14.14
C ALA A 35 18.50 -3.81 -14.06
N VAL A 36 17.51 -3.23 -14.72
CA VAL A 36 17.03 -1.89 -14.45
C VAL A 36 16.28 -2.01 -13.14
N ASN A 37 16.85 -1.44 -12.08
CA ASN A 37 16.10 -1.19 -10.85
C ASN A 37 14.81 -0.48 -11.24
N PRO A 38 13.62 -0.97 -10.83
CA PRO A 38 12.38 -0.27 -11.13
C PRO A 38 12.46 1.16 -10.59
N PRO A 39 12.11 2.18 -11.37
CA PRO A 39 12.12 3.55 -10.87
C PRO A 39 11.09 3.66 -9.75
N VAL A 40 11.57 3.95 -8.54
CA VAL A 40 10.73 4.48 -7.46
C VAL A 40 10.51 5.97 -7.70
N GLY A 41 9.25 6.40 -7.71
CA GLY A 41 8.92 7.83 -7.79
C GLY A 41 8.23 8.28 -9.07
N GLY A 42 7.62 7.37 -9.81
CA GLY A 42 6.77 7.73 -10.95
C GLY A 42 6.49 6.57 -11.88
N HIS A 43 5.58 6.80 -12.82
CA HIS A 43 5.49 5.94 -14.00
C HIS A 43 6.77 6.12 -14.84
N PRO A 44 7.24 5.07 -15.55
CA PRO A 44 8.32 5.25 -16.51
C PRO A 44 7.97 6.38 -17.49
N PRO A 45 8.95 7.22 -17.91
CA PRO A 45 8.69 8.35 -18.79
C PRO A 45 7.94 7.89 -20.07
N GLY A 46 6.77 8.50 -20.33
CA GLY A 46 5.93 8.17 -21.48
C GLY A 46 4.96 7.00 -21.30
N ALA A 47 5.01 6.27 -20.17
CA ALA A 47 4.00 5.26 -19.88
C ALA A 47 2.70 5.91 -19.38
N PRO A 48 1.54 5.58 -19.97
CA PRO A 48 0.27 6.14 -19.53
C PRO A 48 -0.05 5.64 -18.11
N VAL A 49 -0.51 6.55 -17.25
CA VAL A 49 -1.08 6.15 -15.95
C VAL A 49 -2.36 5.35 -16.22
N PRO A 50 -2.54 4.15 -15.64
CA PRO A 50 -3.75 3.36 -15.84
C PRO A 50 -5.00 4.17 -15.50
N ARG A 51 -5.98 4.25 -16.41
CA ARG A 51 -7.22 5.02 -16.18
C ARG A 51 -8.21 4.29 -15.24
N GLY A 52 -7.96 3.02 -14.95
CA GLY A 52 -8.75 2.18 -14.05
C GLY A 52 -7.88 1.04 -13.50
N GLY A 53 -8.47 0.20 -12.65
CA GLY A 53 -7.80 -0.88 -11.94
C GLY A 53 -7.61 -0.58 -10.45
N VAL A 54 -7.43 -1.65 -9.69
CA VAL A 54 -7.24 -1.61 -8.24
C VAL A 54 -5.87 -1.01 -7.93
N ARG A 55 -5.82 -0.12 -6.93
CA ARG A 55 -4.60 0.50 -6.44
C ARG A 55 -4.38 0.18 -4.97
N LEU A 56 -3.12 0.13 -4.55
CA LEU A 56 -2.74 -0.15 -3.17
C LEU A 56 -2.07 1.09 -2.56
N GLY A 57 -2.62 1.61 -1.47
CA GLY A 57 -2.00 2.62 -0.62
C GLY A 57 -1.23 1.97 0.53
N VAL A 58 -0.06 2.52 0.83
CA VAL A 58 0.88 2.00 1.84
C VAL A 58 1.39 3.15 2.71
N ASP A 59 1.14 3.05 4.02
CA ASP A 59 1.73 3.92 5.05
C ASP A 59 2.85 3.18 5.79
N VAL A 60 4.07 3.71 5.75
CA VAL A 60 5.26 3.03 6.28
C VAL A 60 5.63 3.56 7.65
N GLY A 61 5.22 2.86 8.69
CA GLY A 61 5.63 3.10 10.06
C GLY A 61 6.88 2.33 10.48
N THR A 62 7.40 2.65 11.66
CA THR A 62 8.56 1.97 12.26
C THR A 62 8.23 0.58 12.83
N VAL A 63 6.98 0.37 13.24
CA VAL A 63 6.50 -0.86 13.89
C VAL A 63 5.47 -1.59 13.03
N ARG A 64 4.77 -0.87 12.16
CA ARG A 64 3.68 -1.40 11.33
C ARG A 64 3.65 -0.74 9.97
N VAL A 65 3.00 -1.41 9.03
CA VAL A 65 2.70 -0.89 7.70
C VAL A 65 1.19 -0.93 7.50
N GLY A 66 0.57 0.24 7.32
CA GLY A 66 -0.85 0.32 6.97
C GLY A 66 -1.04 0.04 5.47
N ALA A 67 -2.10 -0.67 5.11
CA ALA A 67 -2.45 -0.97 3.72
C ALA A 67 -3.90 -0.60 3.43
N ALA A 68 -4.18 -0.08 2.24
CA ALA A 68 -5.52 0.23 1.75
C ALA A 68 -5.66 -0.12 0.26
N LEU A 69 -6.83 -0.59 -0.17
CA LEU A 69 -7.12 -0.89 -1.58
C LEU A 69 -8.20 0.05 -2.12
N SER A 70 -8.07 0.45 -3.38
CA SER A 70 -9.13 1.15 -4.09
C SER A 70 -10.12 0.15 -4.70
N ASP A 71 -11.33 0.60 -4.99
CA ASP A 71 -12.14 -0.11 -5.98
C ASP A 71 -11.53 0.01 -7.40
N PRO A 72 -11.92 -0.85 -8.36
CA PRO A 72 -11.38 -0.84 -9.72
C PRO A 72 -11.65 0.45 -10.53
N HIS A 73 -12.66 1.23 -10.15
CA HIS A 73 -12.97 2.51 -10.79
C HIS A 73 -12.16 3.67 -10.18
N GLY A 74 -11.41 3.40 -9.11
CA GLY A 74 -10.59 4.40 -8.42
C GLY A 74 -11.43 5.48 -7.76
N ILE A 75 -12.57 5.14 -7.13
CA ILE A 75 -13.50 6.06 -6.46
C ILE A 75 -13.30 6.06 -4.93
N LEU A 76 -13.18 4.88 -4.33
CA LEU A 76 -13.11 4.70 -2.89
C LEU A 76 -11.88 3.88 -2.50
N ALA A 77 -11.11 4.38 -1.54
CA ALA A 77 -10.12 3.60 -0.81
C ALA A 77 -10.74 2.98 0.44
N THR A 78 -10.35 1.75 0.74
CA THR A 78 -10.80 1.01 1.93
C THR A 78 -9.62 0.34 2.63
N PRO A 79 -9.63 0.19 3.98
CA PRO A 79 -8.55 -0.47 4.69
C PRO A 79 -8.38 -1.93 4.22
N ALA A 80 -7.14 -2.32 3.90
CA ALA A 80 -6.77 -3.68 3.52
C ALA A 80 -6.03 -4.42 4.64
N GLY A 81 -5.67 -3.72 5.72
CA GLY A 81 -5.09 -4.31 6.91
C GLY A 81 -3.90 -3.52 7.46
N VAL A 82 -3.26 -4.10 8.47
CA VAL A 82 -2.04 -3.57 9.07
C VAL A 82 -1.06 -4.72 9.24
N LEU A 83 0.13 -4.56 8.67
CA LEU A 83 1.19 -5.57 8.69
C LEU A 83 2.20 -5.22 9.78
N ALA A 84 2.77 -6.23 10.44
CA ALA A 84 3.83 -6.02 11.42
C ALA A 84 5.15 -5.78 10.68
N ARG A 85 5.88 -4.72 11.05
CA ARG A 85 7.13 -4.38 10.38
C ARG A 85 8.22 -5.40 10.71
N ASP A 86 8.79 -6.03 9.69
CA ASP A 86 9.85 -7.02 9.84
C ASP A 86 11.05 -6.69 8.96
N GLN A 87 11.99 -5.92 9.50
CA GLN A 87 13.19 -5.51 8.78
C GLN A 87 14.20 -6.65 8.56
N ARG A 88 14.02 -7.81 9.22
CA ARG A 88 14.96 -8.93 9.13
C ARG A 88 14.57 -9.88 8.01
N ALA A 89 13.34 -10.37 8.03
CA ALA A 89 12.87 -11.33 7.03
C ALA A 89 12.02 -10.68 5.92
N GLY A 90 11.56 -9.44 6.09
CA GLY A 90 10.75 -8.73 5.08
C GLY A 90 9.39 -9.38 4.86
N THR A 91 8.79 -9.96 5.90
CA THR A 91 7.48 -10.64 5.81
C THR A 91 6.37 -9.66 5.45
N ASP A 92 6.43 -8.40 5.90
CA ASP A 92 5.52 -7.33 5.49
C ASP A 92 5.61 -7.02 3.99
N LEU A 93 6.82 -7.02 3.42
CA LEU A 93 7.01 -6.82 1.98
C LEU A 93 6.41 -7.97 1.16
N GLN A 94 6.56 -9.21 1.63
CA GLN A 94 5.95 -10.36 0.96
C GLN A 94 4.42 -10.29 1.03
N GLN A 95 3.85 -9.95 2.18
CA GLN A 95 2.40 -9.79 2.34
C GLN A 95 1.84 -8.67 1.44
N LEU A 96 2.56 -7.56 1.25
CA LEU A 96 2.17 -6.55 0.27
C LEU A 96 2.26 -7.06 -1.17
N ALA A 97 3.30 -7.82 -1.51
CA ALA A 97 3.42 -8.42 -2.85
C ALA A 97 2.27 -9.40 -3.13
N ASP A 98 1.87 -10.19 -2.13
CA ASP A 98 0.72 -11.09 -2.23
C ASP A 98 -0.57 -10.29 -2.43
N LEU A 99 -0.79 -9.19 -1.69
CA LEU A 99 -1.92 -8.27 -1.92
C LEU A 99 -1.93 -7.69 -3.34
N VAL A 100 -0.77 -7.32 -3.87
CA VAL A 100 -0.64 -6.80 -5.25
C VAL A 100 -1.05 -7.87 -6.25
N ALA A 101 -0.57 -9.10 -6.10
CA ALA A 101 -0.87 -10.20 -7.01
C ALA A 101 -2.34 -10.63 -6.93
N ASP A 102 -2.88 -10.81 -5.72
CA ASP A 102 -4.24 -11.31 -5.50
C ASP A 102 -5.33 -10.34 -5.98
N ASN A 103 -5.02 -9.04 -6.01
CA ASN A 103 -5.97 -7.98 -6.41
C ASN A 103 -5.64 -7.36 -7.77
N GLU A 104 -4.67 -7.90 -8.51
CA GLU A 104 -4.23 -7.38 -9.82
C GLU A 104 -3.94 -5.87 -9.78
N VAL A 105 -3.21 -5.44 -8.74
CA VAL A 105 -2.96 -4.02 -8.47
C VAL A 105 -2.16 -3.39 -9.62
N VAL A 106 -2.63 -2.23 -10.10
CA VAL A 106 -2.04 -1.53 -11.25
C VAL A 106 -1.05 -0.43 -10.86
N GLU A 107 -1.09 0.05 -9.62
CA GLU A 107 -0.22 1.10 -9.08
C GLU A 107 -0.18 0.99 -7.54
N VAL A 108 1.01 1.10 -6.96
CA VAL A 108 1.21 1.20 -5.51
C VAL A 108 1.62 2.61 -5.12
N ILE A 109 0.95 3.15 -4.11
CA ILE A 109 1.13 4.51 -3.60
C ILE A 109 1.73 4.41 -2.21
N VAL A 110 2.89 5.03 -2.01
CA VAL A 110 3.57 5.08 -0.71
C VAL A 110 3.54 6.50 -0.17
N GLY A 111 3.12 6.65 1.08
CA GLY A 111 3.20 7.91 1.82
C GLY A 111 4.63 8.42 1.96
N LEU A 112 4.85 9.71 1.69
CA LEU A 112 6.14 10.36 1.83
C LEU A 112 6.06 11.53 2.81
N PRO A 113 6.43 11.33 4.09
CA PRO A 113 6.32 12.37 5.10
C PRO A 113 7.37 13.47 4.88
N ARG A 114 6.92 14.71 4.65
CA ARG A 114 7.77 15.89 4.51
C ARG A 114 7.36 16.95 5.53
N THR A 115 8.28 17.85 5.85
CA THR A 115 7.96 19.02 6.67
C THR A 115 7.06 19.99 5.90
N LEU A 116 6.47 20.99 6.59
CA LEU A 116 5.76 22.09 5.93
C LEU A 116 6.64 22.85 4.93
N GLN A 117 7.96 22.88 5.16
CA GLN A 117 8.96 23.46 4.27
C GLN A 117 9.34 22.52 3.11
N GLY A 118 8.73 21.35 3.00
CA GLY A 118 8.99 20.35 1.95
C GLY A 118 10.28 19.56 2.14
N THR A 119 10.94 19.67 3.30
CA THR A 119 12.20 18.97 3.57
C THR A 119 11.95 17.52 4.01
N GLU A 120 12.85 16.63 3.61
CA GLU A 120 12.79 15.20 3.92
C GLU A 120 13.67 14.86 5.13
N GLY A 121 13.08 14.16 6.10
CA GLY A 121 13.78 13.66 7.28
C GLY A 121 14.02 12.13 7.24
N PRO A 122 14.46 11.53 8.36
CA PRO A 122 14.71 10.09 8.45
C PRO A 122 13.50 9.22 8.08
N ALA A 123 12.28 9.67 8.37
CA ALA A 123 11.06 8.95 8.02
C ALA A 123 10.84 8.88 6.49
N ALA A 124 11.10 9.97 5.76
CA ALA A 124 11.04 9.99 4.30
C ALA A 124 12.07 9.04 3.69
N GLN A 125 13.30 9.04 4.23
CA GLN A 125 14.34 8.13 3.78
C GLN A 125 13.95 6.65 4.01
N ALA A 126 13.37 6.34 5.16
CA ALA A 126 12.86 5.00 5.46
C ALA A 126 11.72 4.58 4.52
N ALA A 127 10.78 5.48 4.23
CA ALA A 127 9.70 5.24 3.27
C ALA A 127 10.24 4.98 1.86
N ARG A 128 11.22 5.78 1.40
CA ARG A 128 11.87 5.59 0.10
C ARG A 128 12.64 4.27 0.01
N ALA A 129 13.38 3.91 1.05
CA ALA A 129 14.10 2.64 1.09
C ALA A 129 13.12 1.45 1.04
N TYR A 130 12.01 1.54 1.79
CA TYR A 130 10.98 0.51 1.77
C TYR A 130 10.32 0.38 0.39
N ALA A 131 9.97 1.51 -0.23
CA ALA A 131 9.37 1.54 -1.56
C ALA A 131 10.27 0.88 -2.62
N ARG A 132 11.59 1.03 -2.52
CA ARG A 132 12.55 0.35 -3.43
C ARG A 132 12.47 -1.16 -3.30
N LEU A 133 12.55 -1.66 -2.06
CA LEU A 133 12.45 -3.09 -1.77
C LEU A 133 11.09 -3.66 -2.19
N LEU A 134 10.02 -2.89 -2.06
CA LEU A 134 8.70 -3.29 -2.53
C LEU A 134 8.65 -3.34 -4.06
N ALA A 135 9.13 -2.28 -4.74
CA ALA A 135 9.14 -2.18 -6.20
C ALA A 135 9.88 -3.35 -6.86
N GLU A 136 11.00 -3.79 -6.30
CA GLU A 136 11.76 -4.97 -6.76
C GLU A 136 10.92 -6.25 -6.74
N ARG A 137 10.03 -6.41 -5.74
CA ARG A 137 9.20 -7.61 -5.56
C ARG A 137 7.95 -7.62 -6.45
N ILE A 138 7.43 -6.44 -6.78
CA ILE A 138 6.13 -6.30 -7.47
C ILE A 138 6.26 -5.87 -8.93
N HIS A 139 7.49 -5.78 -9.45
CA HIS A 139 7.72 -5.43 -10.84
C HIS A 139 6.86 -6.32 -11.78
N PRO A 140 6.15 -5.75 -12.78
CA PRO A 140 6.29 -4.39 -13.31
C PRO A 140 5.38 -3.31 -12.69
N VAL A 141 4.68 -3.60 -11.58
CA VAL A 141 3.75 -2.64 -10.97
C VAL A 141 4.50 -1.40 -10.46
N PRO A 142 4.14 -0.18 -10.89
CA PRO A 142 4.84 1.04 -10.49
C PRO A 142 4.58 1.39 -9.03
N VAL A 143 5.61 1.95 -8.38
CA VAL A 143 5.53 2.52 -7.03
C VAL A 143 5.70 4.04 -7.10
N VAL A 144 4.68 4.77 -6.69
CA VAL A 144 4.63 6.24 -6.69
C VAL A 144 4.54 6.78 -5.27
N PHE A 145 4.94 8.04 -5.07
CA PHE A 145 4.85 8.71 -3.76
C PHE A 145 3.76 9.76 -3.76
N VAL A 146 3.11 9.92 -2.60
CA VAL A 146 2.25 11.07 -2.28
C VAL A 146 2.89 11.87 -1.16
N ASP A 147 2.96 13.19 -1.32
CA ASP A 147 3.51 14.10 -0.31
C ASP A 147 2.56 14.23 0.87
N GLU A 148 3.05 13.90 2.07
CA GLU A 148 2.35 14.11 3.33
C GLU A 148 3.04 15.22 4.12
N ARG A 149 2.45 16.42 4.10
CA ARG A 149 3.02 17.56 4.81
C ARG A 149 2.66 17.52 6.29
N MET A 150 3.67 17.32 7.12
CA MET A 150 3.55 17.33 8.57
C MET A 150 4.06 18.64 9.16
N THR A 151 3.48 19.07 10.28
CA THR A 151 4.02 20.18 11.07
C THR A 151 5.18 19.71 11.95
N THR A 152 6.14 20.60 12.22
CA THR A 152 7.30 20.30 13.08
C THR A 152 6.87 19.83 14.48
N ALA A 153 5.78 20.39 15.02
CA ALA A 153 5.22 19.96 16.30
C ALA A 153 4.68 18.52 16.26
N ILE A 154 4.02 18.12 15.16
CA ILE A 154 3.56 16.73 14.97
C ILE A 154 4.75 15.79 14.76
N ALA A 155 5.76 16.20 14.00
CA ALA A 155 6.99 15.42 13.79
C ALA A 155 7.75 15.19 15.10
N HIS A 156 7.94 16.23 15.91
CA HIS A 156 8.55 16.10 17.25
C HIS A 156 7.72 15.23 18.18
N ARG A 157 6.39 15.37 18.13
CA ARG A 157 5.47 14.52 18.90
C ARG A 157 5.57 13.06 18.46
N ALA A 158 5.62 12.75 17.17
CA ALA A 158 5.82 11.39 16.67
C ALA A 158 7.17 10.78 17.10
N LEU A 159 8.23 11.59 17.19
CA LEU A 159 9.53 11.18 17.73
C LEU A 159 9.48 10.93 19.25
N ALA A 160 8.77 11.79 20.00
CA ALA A 160 8.60 11.68 21.44
C ALA A 160 7.61 10.57 21.86
N GLU A 161 6.65 10.22 21.00
CA GLU A 161 5.64 9.17 21.21
C GLU A 161 6.17 7.74 21.02
N ARG A 162 7.50 7.55 21.00
CA ARG A 162 8.13 6.25 21.25
C ARG A 162 7.80 5.66 22.63
N GLY A 163 7.05 6.39 23.47
CA GLY A 163 6.41 5.91 24.70
C GLY A 163 4.94 5.52 24.52
N VAL A 164 4.67 4.25 24.85
CA VAL A 164 3.39 3.51 24.96
C VAL A 164 2.12 4.38 25.07
N ARG A 165 1.30 4.41 24.01
CA ARG A 165 -0.14 4.74 24.11
C ARG A 165 -0.99 3.69 23.41
N SER A 166 -2.14 3.40 24.03
CA SER A 166 -3.09 2.31 23.78
C SER A 166 -3.02 1.67 22.39
N ARG A 167 -2.69 0.36 22.38
CA ARG A 167 -2.55 -0.48 21.19
C ARG A 167 -3.74 -0.36 20.23
N ALA A 168 -4.97 -0.25 20.77
CA ALA A 168 -6.21 -0.17 20.01
C ALA A 168 -6.36 1.14 19.22
N ARG A 169 -6.06 2.29 19.83
CA ARG A 169 -6.14 3.60 19.14
C ARG A 169 -5.12 3.69 18.02
N ARG A 170 -3.92 3.14 18.24
CA ARG A 170 -2.85 3.11 17.23
C ARG A 170 -3.27 2.28 16.01
N THR A 171 -3.88 1.11 16.20
CA THR A 171 -4.37 0.28 15.08
C THR A 171 -5.42 0.99 14.23
N VAL A 172 -6.36 1.74 14.83
CA VAL A 172 -7.38 2.50 14.06
C VAL A 172 -6.76 3.67 13.29
N VAL A 173 -5.82 4.39 13.91
CA VAL A 173 -5.10 5.51 13.26
C VAL A 173 -4.22 5.00 12.11
N ASP A 174 -3.49 3.90 12.33
CA ASP A 174 -2.61 3.28 11.32
C ASP A 174 -3.40 2.83 10.07
N GLN A 175 -4.64 2.35 10.24
CA GLN A 175 -5.53 2.00 9.11
C GLN A 175 -6.04 3.22 8.33
N HIS A 176 -6.27 4.33 9.03
CA HIS A 176 -6.81 5.53 8.40
C HIS A 176 -5.75 6.24 7.54
N ALA A 177 -4.47 6.22 7.94
CA ALA A 177 -3.39 6.86 7.19
C ALA A 177 -3.26 6.32 5.75
N ALA A 178 -3.18 5.00 5.58
CA ALA A 178 -3.07 4.37 4.26
C ALA A 178 -4.28 4.68 3.35
N VAL A 179 -5.48 4.77 3.92
CA VAL A 179 -6.70 5.16 3.19
C VAL A 179 -6.60 6.61 2.71
N THR A 180 -6.16 7.52 3.58
CA THR A 180 -6.00 8.94 3.25
C THR A 180 -4.99 9.14 2.13
N ILE A 181 -3.81 8.49 2.22
CA ILE A 181 -2.78 8.50 1.18
C ILE A 181 -3.36 8.07 -0.17
N LEU A 182 -4.08 6.95 -0.19
CA LEU A 182 -4.65 6.42 -1.42
C LEU A 182 -5.73 7.35 -1.98
N GLN A 183 -6.63 7.88 -1.13
CA GLN A 183 -7.66 8.81 -1.61
C GLN A 183 -7.07 10.08 -2.20
N THR A 184 -6.03 10.65 -1.57
CA THR A 184 -5.34 11.82 -2.13
C THR A 184 -4.85 11.53 -3.55
N ARG A 185 -4.22 10.37 -3.78
CA ARG A 185 -3.80 9.99 -5.13
C ARG A 185 -4.97 9.84 -6.10
N LEU A 186 -6.04 9.17 -5.68
CA LEU A 186 -7.21 8.96 -6.55
C LEU A 186 -7.85 10.30 -6.95
N GLU A 187 -7.92 11.26 -6.03
CA GLU A 187 -8.42 12.61 -6.32
C GLU A 187 -7.51 13.38 -7.28
N GLU A 188 -6.19 13.30 -7.12
CA GLU A 188 -5.23 13.89 -8.08
C GLU A 188 -5.44 13.32 -9.49
N LEU A 189 -5.60 12.01 -9.60
CA LEU A 189 -5.82 11.34 -10.89
C LEU A 189 -7.16 11.73 -11.51
N ARG A 190 -8.23 11.86 -10.71
CA ARG A 190 -9.53 12.35 -11.20
C ARG A 190 -9.40 13.78 -11.73
N ARG A 191 -8.74 14.67 -11.00
CA ARG A 191 -8.54 16.07 -11.43
C ARG A 191 -7.71 16.16 -12.71
N ALA A 192 -6.67 15.34 -12.84
CA ALA A 192 -5.85 15.27 -14.05
C ALA A 192 -6.60 14.68 -15.25
N GLY A 193 -7.52 13.72 -15.02
CA GLY A 193 -8.39 13.15 -16.03
C GLY A 193 -9.51 14.10 -16.51
N SER A 194 -9.87 15.09 -15.70
CA SER A 194 -10.90 16.09 -15.98
C SER A 194 -10.36 17.43 -16.52
N GLY A 195 -9.12 17.48 -17.02
CA GLY A 195 -8.57 18.67 -17.71
C GLY A 195 -9.44 19.08 -18.91
N PRO A 196 -9.47 20.37 -19.29
CA PRO A 196 -10.51 20.91 -20.16
C PRO A 196 -10.53 20.15 -21.47
N GLU A 197 -11.68 19.54 -21.78
CA GLU A 197 -11.96 19.07 -23.12
C GLU A 197 -11.68 20.25 -24.06
N SER A 198 -10.66 20.11 -24.90
CA SER A 198 -10.38 21.05 -25.97
C SER A 198 -11.65 21.15 -26.80
N GLY A 199 -12.37 22.26 -26.61
CA GLY A 199 -13.53 22.65 -27.38
C GLY A 199 -13.15 22.87 -28.83
N GLY A 200 -12.97 21.77 -29.56
CA GLY A 200 -12.92 21.72 -31.00
C GLY A 200 -14.34 21.50 -31.53
N ARG A 201 -15.09 22.59 -31.65
CA ARG A 201 -16.13 22.76 -32.66
C ARG A 201 -15.73 24.06 -33.36
N GLY A 202 -15.27 24.01 -34.61
CA GLY A 202 -15.98 23.42 -35.74
C GLY A 202 -16.88 24.49 -36.29
#